data_AF-A0A9W9ZGI2-F1
#
_entry.id   AF-A0A9W9ZGI2-F1
#
_cell.length_a   1.000
_cell.length_b   1.000
_cell.length_c   1.000
_cell.angle_alpha   90.00
_cell.angle_beta   90.00
_cell.angle_gamma   90.00
#
_symmetry.space_group_name_H-M   'P 1'
#
loop_
_entity.id
_entity.type
_entity.pdbx_description
1 polymer ?
#
loop_
_entity_poly.entity_id
_entity_poly.type
_entity_poly.pdbx_seq_one_letter_code
_entity_poly.pdbx_strand_id
1 'polypeptide(L)'
;MIIGLVLIGSLLVGPVNSLSCIPCSWMRCTPPVNCKGGLVKSIASCGCCNVCAKVEGERCGGHLQIMGRCDSDLKCVVRDGRLKAGVGTCEPAVCRGKKCGFREVCTLGNDGFPLCTCPQTCAGNKRKPVCGYSNGKQYNNECELYKDECNSASTIGVMAGPCKSKMKVPLFSFIVK
;
A
#
# COMPACT_ATOMS: atom_id res chain seq x y z
N MET A 1 -10.57 -10.03 -70.82
CA MET A 1 -10.99 -10.81 -69.64
C MET A 1 -9.74 -11.34 -68.96
N ILE A 2 -9.34 -11.00 -67.75
CA ILE A 2 -9.85 -10.12 -66.69
C ILE A 2 -8.58 -9.55 -66.05
N ILE A 3 -8.42 -8.24 -66.12
CA ILE A 3 -7.33 -7.50 -65.48
C ILE A 3 -7.56 -7.58 -63.97
N GLY A 4 -6.54 -7.99 -63.23
CA GLY A 4 -6.57 -8.13 -61.78
C GLY A 4 -6.96 -6.82 -61.09
N LEU A 5 -8.04 -6.89 -60.30
CA LEU A 5 -8.44 -5.87 -59.34
C LEU A 5 -8.50 -6.52 -57.96
N VAL A 6 -7.33 -6.78 -57.38
CA VAL A 6 -7.18 -6.86 -55.93
C VAL A 6 -6.63 -5.51 -55.49
N LEU A 7 -7.49 -4.50 -55.40
CA LEU A 7 -7.15 -3.20 -54.83
C LEU A 7 -7.63 -3.14 -53.37
N ILE A 8 -6.70 -3.49 -52.49
CA ILE A 8 -6.40 -2.84 -51.22
C ILE A 8 -7.60 -2.77 -50.24
N GLY A 9 -7.88 -3.90 -49.59
CA GLY A 9 -8.39 -3.85 -48.23
C GLY A 9 -7.31 -3.32 -47.29
N SER A 10 -7.69 -2.37 -46.44
CA SER A 10 -7.03 -2.03 -45.16
C SER A 10 -5.70 -1.28 -45.25
N LEU A 11 -5.67 0.01 -44.86
CA LEU A 11 -4.63 0.66 -44.04
C LEU A 11 -4.83 2.20 -44.01
N LEU A 12 -5.94 2.67 -43.44
CA LEU A 12 -6.00 4.03 -42.85
C LEU A 12 -6.44 3.96 -41.39
N VAL A 13 -6.00 2.92 -40.69
CA VAL A 13 -5.95 2.96 -39.24
C VAL A 13 -4.50 3.26 -38.90
N GLY A 14 -4.17 4.55 -38.88
CA GLY A 14 -2.93 4.99 -38.25
C GLY A 14 -2.92 4.49 -36.80
N PRO A 15 -1.75 4.19 -36.21
CA PRO A 15 -1.70 3.78 -34.82
C PRO A 15 -2.31 4.90 -33.96
N VAL A 16 -3.47 4.64 -33.36
CA VAL A 16 -4.05 5.51 -32.32
C VAL A 16 -3.16 5.38 -31.08
N ASN A 17 -2.08 6.15 -31.06
CA ASN A 17 -1.23 6.29 -29.88
C ASN A 17 -2.06 6.94 -28.77
N SER A 18 -2.62 6.08 -27.91
CA SER A 18 -3.70 6.42 -26.99
C SER A 18 -3.22 7.10 -25.70
N LEU A 19 -2.35 8.13 -25.78
CA LEU A 19 -2.03 8.97 -24.62
C LEU A 19 -1.48 10.36 -25.02
N SER A 20 -2.23 11.13 -25.81
CA SER A 20 -1.91 12.52 -26.12
C SER A 20 -2.39 13.45 -24.99
N CYS A 21 -1.45 14.08 -24.28
CA CYS A 21 -1.76 15.07 -23.26
C CYS A 21 -2.04 16.45 -23.87
N ILE A 22 -3.03 17.16 -23.32
CA ILE A 22 -3.31 18.56 -23.65
C ILE A 22 -2.25 19.45 -22.98
N PRO A 23 -1.77 20.54 -23.61
CA PRO A 23 -0.87 21.50 -22.99
C PRO A 23 -1.47 22.09 -21.70
N CYS A 24 -0.65 22.29 -20.66
CA CYS A 24 -1.12 22.84 -19.40
C CYS A 24 -1.71 24.26 -19.53
N SER A 25 -1.31 25.02 -20.55
CA SER A 25 -1.85 26.35 -20.84
C SER A 25 -3.36 26.35 -21.16
N TRP A 26 -3.92 25.23 -21.60
CA TRP A 26 -5.34 25.09 -21.89
C TRP A 26 -6.14 24.49 -20.75
N MET A 27 -5.48 23.99 -19.70
CA MET A 27 -6.15 23.32 -18.61
C MET A 27 -6.46 24.31 -17.48
N ARG A 28 -7.72 24.34 -17.05
CA ARG A 28 -8.16 25.16 -15.90
C ARG A 28 -8.18 24.29 -14.65
N CYS A 29 -7.31 24.62 -13.71
CA CYS A 29 -7.19 23.93 -12.42
C CYS A 29 -7.65 24.85 -11.30
N THR A 30 -8.42 24.31 -10.35
CA THR A 30 -8.66 24.97 -9.06
C THR A 30 -7.74 24.34 -8.02
N PRO A 31 -6.80 25.09 -7.42
CA PRO A 31 -5.93 24.54 -6.39
C PRO A 31 -6.75 24.06 -5.19
N PRO A 32 -6.51 22.83 -4.69
CA PRO A 32 -7.18 22.35 -3.50
C PRO A 32 -6.71 23.12 -2.26
N VAL A 33 -7.61 23.27 -1.30
CA VAL A 33 -7.35 23.89 0.02
C VAL A 33 -7.54 22.84 1.11
N ASN A 34 -6.94 23.07 2.28
CA ASN A 34 -7.07 22.19 3.46
C ASN A 34 -6.61 20.74 3.23
N CYS A 35 -5.51 20.56 2.49
CA CYS A 35 -4.91 19.23 2.31
C CYS A 35 -4.26 18.75 3.63
N LYS A 36 -4.41 17.46 3.94
CA LYS A 36 -3.72 16.84 5.08
C LYS A 36 -2.21 16.70 4.85
N GLY A 37 -1.82 16.49 3.59
CA GLY A 37 -0.43 16.52 3.15
C GLY A 37 -0.17 17.70 2.21
N GLY A 38 0.97 17.67 1.54
CA GLY A 38 1.38 18.64 0.54
C GLY A 38 0.55 18.59 -0.75
N LEU A 39 1.03 19.32 -1.75
CA LEU A 39 0.45 19.37 -3.08
C LEU A 39 1.29 18.55 -4.05
N VAL A 40 0.64 17.67 -4.81
CA VAL A 40 1.28 16.86 -5.84
C VAL A 40 0.58 17.02 -7.18
N LYS A 41 1.31 16.80 -8.26
CA LYS A 41 0.77 16.89 -9.61
C LYS A 41 -0.15 15.71 -9.94
N SER A 42 -1.36 15.98 -10.42
CA SER A 42 -2.32 14.94 -10.82
C SER A 42 -1.96 14.35 -12.18
N ILE A 43 -1.76 13.03 -12.23
CA ILE A 43 -1.49 12.33 -13.49
C ILE A 43 -2.70 12.26 -14.41
N ALA A 44 -3.93 12.30 -13.87
CA ALA A 44 -5.16 12.42 -14.66
C ALA A 44 -5.21 13.74 -15.45
N SER A 45 -4.48 14.75 -14.97
CA SER A 45 -4.28 16.04 -15.61
C SER A 45 -2.92 16.15 -16.31
N CYS A 46 -2.30 15.02 -16.67
CA CYS A 46 -0.94 14.95 -17.23
C CYS A 46 0.12 15.75 -16.45
N GLY A 47 -0.09 15.94 -15.15
CA GLY A 47 0.78 16.69 -14.27
C GLY A 47 0.56 18.21 -14.23
N CYS A 48 -0.47 18.77 -14.86
CA CYS A 48 -0.69 20.22 -14.84
C CYS A 48 -1.32 20.70 -13.54
N CYS A 49 -2.36 20.01 -13.04
CA CYS A 49 -3.07 20.43 -11.84
C CYS A 49 -2.42 19.89 -10.56
N ASN A 50 -2.50 20.69 -9.49
CA ASN A 50 -2.17 20.25 -8.14
C ASN A 50 -3.37 19.55 -7.51
N VAL A 51 -3.14 18.47 -6.79
CA VAL A 51 -4.12 17.76 -5.96
C VAL A 51 -3.51 17.49 -4.59
N CYS A 52 -4.34 17.24 -3.57
CA CYS A 52 -3.84 16.88 -2.26
C CYS A 52 -3.05 15.56 -2.33
N ALA A 53 -1.87 15.58 -1.73
CA ALA A 53 -1.08 14.39 -1.53
C ALA A 53 -1.71 13.46 -0.49
N LYS A 54 -1.45 12.16 -0.65
CA LYS A 54 -1.79 11.13 0.32
C LYS A 54 -0.72 11.08 1.41
N VAL A 55 -1.16 11.06 2.67
CA VAL A 55 -0.27 11.00 3.83
C VAL A 55 0.07 9.54 4.21
N GLU A 56 0.96 9.35 5.17
CA GLU A 56 1.43 8.03 5.60
C GLU A 56 0.25 7.12 6.01
N GLY A 57 0.28 5.86 5.56
CA GLY A 57 -0.78 4.88 5.82
C GLY A 57 -2.01 5.00 4.93
N GLU A 58 -2.16 6.06 4.12
CA GLU A 58 -3.26 6.16 3.16
C GLU A 58 -3.05 5.27 1.93
N ARG A 59 -4.16 4.81 1.34
CA ARG A 59 -4.13 4.07 0.08
C ARG A 59 -3.71 4.98 -1.07
N CYS A 60 -2.89 4.44 -1.97
CA CYS A 60 -2.32 5.17 -3.10
C CYS A 60 -2.21 4.27 -4.34
N GLY A 61 -1.81 4.85 -5.47
CA GLY A 61 -1.58 4.09 -6.71
C GLY A 61 -2.88 3.79 -7.45
N GLY A 62 -2.96 2.65 -8.14
CA GLY A 62 -4.02 2.41 -9.11
C GLY A 62 -3.56 2.63 -10.56
N HIS A 63 -4.35 2.17 -11.52
CA HIS A 63 -4.21 2.61 -12.91
C HIS A 63 -4.34 4.14 -12.95
N LEU A 64 -3.34 4.85 -13.49
CA LEU A 64 -3.29 6.32 -13.49
C LEU A 64 -3.43 6.97 -12.10
N GLN A 65 -2.92 6.33 -11.04
CA GLN A 65 -2.94 6.88 -9.67
C GLN A 65 -4.35 7.28 -9.18
N ILE A 66 -5.40 6.53 -9.54
CA ILE A 66 -6.79 6.80 -9.10
C ILE A 66 -6.97 6.83 -7.56
N MET A 67 -6.13 6.12 -6.81
CA MET A 67 -6.13 6.17 -5.34
C MET A 67 -5.29 7.34 -4.81
N GLY A 68 -4.74 8.18 -5.67
CA GLY A 68 -3.90 9.32 -5.33
C GLY A 68 -2.40 9.01 -5.34
N ARG A 69 -1.62 10.08 -5.24
CA ARG A 69 -0.16 10.05 -5.12
C ARG A 69 0.24 10.42 -3.69
N CYS A 70 1.24 9.73 -3.16
CA CYS A 70 1.78 10.01 -1.84
C CYS A 70 2.50 11.37 -1.80
N ASP A 71 2.62 11.91 -0.60
CA ASP A 71 3.42 13.10 -0.31
C ASP A 71 4.90 12.90 -0.64
N SER A 72 5.65 13.99 -0.66
CA SER A 72 7.03 14.04 -1.19
C SER A 72 7.98 13.07 -0.47
N ASP A 73 7.81 12.88 0.84
CA ASP A 73 8.63 11.99 1.67
C ASP A 73 8.13 10.53 1.70
N LEU A 74 7.09 10.24 0.92
CA LEU A 74 6.38 8.98 0.92
C LEU A 74 6.41 8.32 -0.46
N LYS A 75 6.33 6.99 -0.47
CA LYS A 75 6.25 6.20 -1.68
C LYS A 75 5.08 5.23 -1.60
N CYS A 76 4.42 5.02 -2.73
CA CYS A 76 3.37 4.03 -2.83
C CYS A 76 3.96 2.62 -2.88
N VAL A 77 3.81 1.87 -1.80
CA VAL A 77 4.32 0.50 -1.67
C VAL A 77 3.17 -0.49 -1.89
N VAL A 78 3.33 -1.37 -2.87
CA VAL A 78 2.37 -2.43 -3.19
C VAL A 78 2.89 -3.73 -2.60
N ARG A 79 2.22 -4.26 -1.58
CA ARG A 79 2.49 -5.59 -1.00
C ARG A 79 1.52 -6.63 -1.61
N ASP A 80 1.96 -7.88 -1.68
CA ASP A 80 1.15 -9.06 -2.05
C ASP A 80 0.68 -9.22 -3.50
N GLY A 81 1.55 -9.01 -4.51
CA GLY A 81 1.44 -9.69 -5.83
C GLY A 81 0.11 -9.59 -6.60
N ARG A 82 -0.86 -8.76 -6.18
CA ARG A 82 -2.15 -8.56 -6.83
C ARG A 82 -1.94 -7.67 -8.05
N LEU A 83 -1.42 -8.31 -9.09
CA LEU A 83 -0.99 -7.81 -10.40
C LEU A 83 -2.06 -7.10 -11.25
N LYS A 84 -3.16 -6.59 -10.69
CA LYS A 84 -4.23 -6.01 -11.51
C LYS A 84 -4.60 -4.55 -11.24
N ALA A 85 -4.03 -3.90 -10.23
CA ALA A 85 -4.34 -2.48 -10.04
C ALA A 85 -3.17 -1.58 -9.60
N GLY A 86 -2.03 -2.11 -9.11
CA GLY A 86 -0.94 -1.24 -8.63
C GLY A 86 -1.36 -0.31 -7.48
N VAL A 87 -2.34 -0.74 -6.68
CA VAL A 87 -2.81 -0.03 -5.49
C VAL A 87 -1.98 -0.47 -4.29
N GLY A 88 -1.43 0.50 -3.56
CA GLY A 88 -0.59 0.29 -2.40
C GLY A 88 -0.96 1.20 -1.24
N THR A 89 0.00 1.37 -0.33
CA THR A 89 -0.09 2.27 0.82
C THR A 89 1.11 3.22 0.82
N CYS A 90 0.91 4.46 1.24
CA CYS A 90 2.00 5.42 1.40
C CYS A 90 2.86 5.05 2.61
N GLU A 91 4.13 4.74 2.35
CA GLU A 91 5.15 4.43 3.35
C GLU A 91 6.35 5.36 3.17
N PRO A 92 7.18 5.59 4.19
CA PRO A 92 8.38 6.42 4.07
C PRO A 92 9.27 6.01 2.89
N ALA A 93 9.67 6.96 2.05
CA ALA A 93 10.44 6.68 0.85
C ALA A 93 11.80 6.01 1.16
N VAL A 94 12.39 6.33 2.32
CA VAL A 94 13.62 5.72 2.86
C VAL A 94 13.51 4.21 3.06
N CYS A 95 12.29 3.69 3.24
CA CYS A 95 12.01 2.27 3.44
C CYS A 95 11.92 1.47 2.14
N ARG A 96 12.07 2.11 0.98
CA ARG A 96 12.00 1.45 -0.32
C ARG A 96 13.06 0.33 -0.41
N GLY A 97 12.59 -0.91 -0.53
CA GLY A 97 13.46 -2.07 -0.69
C GLY A 97 14.12 -2.56 0.60
N LYS A 98 13.86 -1.89 1.74
CA LYS A 98 14.31 -2.37 3.05
C LYS A 98 13.40 -3.51 3.52
N LYS A 99 14.03 -4.61 3.93
CA LYS A 99 13.36 -5.72 4.62
C LYS A 99 13.72 -5.63 6.09
N CYS A 100 12.71 -5.50 6.95
CA CYS A 100 12.87 -5.56 8.40
C CYS A 100 12.70 -7.00 8.91
N GLY A 101 13.08 -7.21 10.17
CA GLY A 101 13.00 -8.50 10.84
C GLY A 101 11.58 -8.92 11.20
N PHE A 102 11.48 -9.91 12.08
CA PHE A 102 10.21 -10.49 12.49
C PHE A 102 9.26 -9.44 13.08
N ARG A 103 8.12 -9.23 12.42
CA ARG A 103 7.06 -8.28 12.80
C ARG A 103 7.47 -6.82 12.91
N GLU A 104 8.68 -6.49 12.49
CA GLU A 104 9.15 -5.11 12.42
C GLU A 104 8.59 -4.40 11.19
N VAL A 105 8.39 -3.10 11.33
CA VAL A 105 7.97 -2.19 10.27
C VAL A 105 9.07 -1.16 10.07
N CYS A 106 9.35 -0.84 8.81
CA CYS A 106 10.30 0.22 8.49
C CYS A 106 9.63 1.59 8.66
N THR A 107 10.33 2.49 9.33
CA THR A 107 9.93 3.86 9.64
C THR A 107 11.08 4.82 9.33
N LEU A 108 10.81 6.13 9.29
CA LEU A 108 11.85 7.16 9.21
C LEU A 108 12.50 7.35 10.60
N GLY A 109 13.80 7.10 10.71
CA GLY A 109 14.58 7.40 11.91
C GLY A 109 14.82 8.90 12.09
N ASN A 110 15.13 9.31 13.32
CA ASN A 110 15.44 10.72 13.64
C ASN A 110 16.69 11.25 12.93
N ASP A 111 17.55 10.34 12.49
CA ASP A 111 18.77 10.57 11.72
C ASP A 111 18.50 10.68 10.20
N GLY A 112 17.24 10.54 9.77
CA GLY A 112 16.84 10.54 8.36
C GLY A 112 17.07 9.20 7.65
N PHE A 113 17.53 8.16 8.37
CA PHE A 113 17.78 6.84 7.81
C PHE A 113 16.61 5.89 8.08
N PRO A 114 16.44 4.82 7.28
CA PRO A 114 15.39 3.83 7.51
C PRO A 114 15.65 3.06 8.80
N LEU A 115 14.67 3.06 9.71
CA LEU A 115 14.72 2.39 11.00
C LEU A 115 13.65 1.30 11.07
N CYS A 116 14.06 0.07 11.36
CA CYS A 116 13.15 -1.05 11.61
C CYS A 116 12.77 -1.08 13.09
N THR A 117 11.47 -1.00 13.38
CA THR A 117 10.95 -1.03 14.76
C THR A 117 9.65 -1.81 14.84
N CYS A 118 9.26 -2.23 16.03
CA CYS A 118 7.94 -2.79 16.25
C CYS A 118 6.84 -1.75 16.01
N PRO A 119 5.66 -2.15 15.48
CA PRO A 119 4.54 -1.25 15.26
C PRO A 119 4.20 -0.46 16.53
N GLN A 120 4.33 0.86 16.47
CA GLN A 120 4.01 1.72 17.61
C GLN A 120 2.50 1.94 17.73
N THR A 121 1.81 2.06 16.59
CA THR A 121 0.37 2.30 16.51
C THR A 121 -0.31 1.34 15.55
N CYS A 122 -1.52 0.94 15.91
CA CYS A 122 -2.44 0.19 15.05
C CYS A 122 -3.65 1.05 14.63
N ALA A 123 -3.56 2.38 14.76
CA ALA A 123 -4.60 3.31 14.33
C ALA A 123 -4.91 3.15 12.83
N GLY A 124 -6.19 3.24 12.46
CA GLY A 124 -6.65 3.03 11.08
C GLY A 124 -6.90 1.57 10.69
N ASN A 125 -6.45 0.60 11.49
CA ASN A 125 -6.82 -0.80 11.28
C ASN A 125 -8.27 -1.07 11.67
N LYS A 126 -8.96 -1.90 10.88
CA LYS A 126 -10.32 -2.31 11.18
C LYS A 126 -10.33 -3.12 12.48
N ARG A 127 -11.26 -2.80 13.40
CA ARG A 127 -11.54 -3.63 14.58
C ARG A 127 -12.14 -4.95 14.13
N LYS A 128 -11.28 -5.96 14.05
CA LYS A 128 -11.61 -7.34 13.67
C LYS A 128 -10.96 -8.23 14.71
N PRO A 129 -11.67 -8.56 15.81
CA PRO A 129 -11.08 -9.28 16.91
C PRO A 129 -10.41 -10.59 16.49
N VAL A 130 -9.24 -10.85 17.04
CA VAL A 130 -8.48 -12.09 16.85
C VAL A 130 -8.05 -12.64 18.21
N CYS A 131 -7.84 -13.95 18.27
CA CYS A 131 -7.29 -14.61 19.43
C CYS A 131 -5.86 -15.07 19.18
N GLY A 132 -4.99 -14.89 20.16
CA GLY A 132 -3.65 -15.47 20.15
C GLY A 132 -3.72 -16.98 20.30
N TYR A 133 -3.18 -17.71 19.33
CA TYR A 133 -3.24 -19.17 19.31
C TYR A 133 -2.44 -19.79 20.46
N SER A 134 -1.22 -19.32 20.69
CA SER A 134 -0.33 -19.88 21.72
C SER A 134 -0.59 -19.32 23.11
N ASN A 135 -1.10 -18.09 23.27
CA ASN A 135 -1.25 -17.46 24.58
C ASN A 135 -2.71 -17.25 25.02
N GLY A 136 -3.69 -17.56 24.17
CA GLY A 136 -5.12 -17.41 24.47
C GLY A 136 -5.57 -15.97 24.72
N LYS A 137 -4.74 -14.97 24.41
CA LYS A 137 -5.03 -13.55 24.66
C LYS A 137 -5.94 -12.99 23.55
N GLN A 138 -6.94 -12.20 23.95
CA GLN A 138 -7.81 -11.49 23.01
C GLN A 138 -7.11 -10.23 22.51
N TYR A 139 -7.12 -10.01 21.20
CA TYR A 139 -6.65 -8.78 20.56
C TYR A 139 -7.78 -8.11 19.77
N ASN A 140 -7.72 -6.78 19.69
CA ASN A 140 -8.72 -5.97 18.98
C ASN A 140 -8.67 -6.15 17.46
N ASN A 141 -7.48 -6.43 16.94
CA ASN A 141 -7.19 -6.68 15.54
C ASN A 141 -5.85 -7.42 15.41
N GLU A 142 -5.55 -7.83 14.19
CA GLU A 142 -4.31 -8.55 13.83
C GLU A 142 -3.04 -7.73 14.07
N CYS A 143 -3.08 -6.40 13.86
CA CYS A 143 -1.94 -5.53 14.12
C CYS A 143 -1.53 -5.53 15.60
N GLU A 144 -2.49 -5.49 16.53
CA GLU A 144 -2.20 -5.54 17.97
C GLU A 144 -1.53 -6.86 18.38
N LEU A 145 -1.93 -7.98 17.77
CA LEU A 145 -1.29 -9.28 17.99
C LEU A 145 0.14 -9.27 17.46
N TYR A 146 0.36 -8.76 16.25
CA TYR A 146 1.70 -8.65 15.65
C TYR A 146 2.62 -7.70 16.39
N LYS A 147 2.08 -6.62 16.96
CA LYS A 147 2.80 -5.74 17.88
C LYS A 147 3.27 -6.52 19.11
N ASP A 148 2.43 -7.37 19.69
CA ASP A 148 2.80 -8.21 20.83
C ASP A 148 3.89 -9.23 20.45
N GLU A 149 3.73 -9.93 19.32
CA GLU A 149 4.75 -10.85 18.79
C GLU A 149 6.11 -10.15 18.57
N CYS A 150 6.09 -8.93 18.04
CA CYS A 150 7.31 -8.16 17.82
C CYS A 150 8.00 -7.80 19.13
N ASN A 151 7.26 -7.22 20.08
CA ASN A 151 7.82 -6.75 21.35
C ASN A 151 8.27 -7.90 22.26
N SER A 152 7.58 -9.04 22.21
CA SER A 152 7.91 -10.24 22.99
C SER A 152 8.94 -11.15 22.30
N ALA A 153 9.30 -10.85 21.05
CA ALA A 153 10.13 -11.71 20.19
C ALA A 153 9.63 -13.17 20.15
N SER A 154 8.31 -13.38 20.23
CA SER A 154 7.68 -14.70 20.34
C SER A 154 6.55 -14.85 19.33
N THR A 155 6.45 -16.03 18.71
CA THR A 155 5.33 -16.35 17.81
C THR A 155 4.09 -16.72 18.63
N ILE A 156 3.02 -15.97 18.43
CA ILE A 156 1.72 -16.15 19.09
C ILE A 156 0.75 -16.91 18.18
N GLY A 157 0.75 -16.59 16.89
CA GLY A 157 -0.17 -17.13 15.89
C GLY A 157 -1.57 -16.53 15.98
N VAL A 158 -2.18 -16.27 14.82
CA VAL A 158 -3.49 -15.61 14.71
C VAL A 158 -4.61 -16.64 14.55
N MET A 159 -5.61 -16.58 15.42
CA MET A 159 -6.92 -17.21 15.20
C MET A 159 -7.99 -16.15 14.97
N ALA A 160 -8.74 -16.28 13.88
CA ALA A 160 -9.82 -15.34 13.59
C ALA A 160 -10.96 -15.45 14.61
N GLY A 161 -11.47 -14.30 15.05
CA GLY A 161 -12.58 -14.22 16.00
C GLY A 161 -12.14 -14.16 17.46
N PRO A 162 -13.10 -14.19 18.39
CA PRO A 162 -12.82 -14.10 19.82
C PRO A 162 -12.17 -15.38 20.36
N CYS A 163 -11.44 -15.25 21.46
CA CYS A 163 -10.90 -16.38 22.19
C CYS A 163 -12.02 -17.24 22.78
N LYS A 164 -11.84 -18.56 22.69
CA LYS A 164 -12.69 -19.52 23.37
C LYS A 164 -12.20 -19.66 24.80
N SER A 165 -13.11 -19.67 25.78
CA SER A 165 -12.82 -19.75 27.22
C SER A 165 -12.13 -21.03 27.69
N LYS A 166 -11.78 -21.95 26.77
CA LYS A 166 -11.04 -23.19 27.04
C LYS A 166 -9.82 -23.35 26.12
N MET A 167 -9.12 -22.26 25.81
CA MET A 167 -7.84 -22.38 25.11
C MET A 167 -6.79 -22.93 26.07
N LYS A 168 -6.62 -24.25 26.10
CA LYS A 168 -5.42 -24.86 26.68
C LYS A 168 -4.27 -24.45 25.77
N VAL A 169 -3.46 -23.51 26.22
CA VAL A 169 -2.13 -23.27 25.65
C VAL A 169 -1.47 -24.64 25.53
N PRO A 170 -1.09 -25.11 24.33
CA PRO A 170 -0.20 -26.25 24.28
C PRO A 170 1.07 -25.78 24.96
N LEU A 171 1.29 -26.26 26.19
CA LEU A 171 2.61 -26.27 26.81
C LEU A 171 3.47 -27.09 25.84
N PHE A 172 4.08 -26.42 24.87
CA PHE A 172 5.24 -26.95 24.17
C PHE A 172 6.33 -27.03 25.22
N SER A 173 6.25 -28.10 26.01
CA SER A 173 7.41 -28.66 26.67
C SER A 173 8.45 -28.81 25.58
N PHE A 174 9.51 -28.01 25.66
CA PHE A 174 10.77 -28.24 24.96
C PHE A 174 11.28 -29.61 25.41
N ILE A 175 10.75 -30.69 24.85
CA ILE A 175 11.45 -31.97 24.81
C ILE A 175 12.39 -31.85 23.63
N VAL A 176 13.52 -31.18 23.87
CA VAL A 176 14.72 -31.36 23.06
C VAL A 176 15.08 -32.84 23.24
N LYS A 177 14.92 -33.62 22.17
CA LYS A 177 15.34 -35.02 22.10
C LYS A 177 16.78 -35.08 21.62
#